data_AF-A0A967FGB9-F1
#
_entry.id   AF-A0A967FGB9-F1
#
_cell.length_a   1.000
_cell.length_b   1.000
_cell.length_c   1.000
_cell.angle_alpha   90.00
_cell.angle_beta   90.00
_cell.angle_gamma   90.00
#
_symmetry.space_group_name_H-M   'P 1'
#
loop_
_entity.id
_entity.type
_entity.pdbx_description
1 polymer ?
#
loop_
_entity_poly.entity_id
_entity_poly.type
_entity_poly.pdbx_seq_one_letter_code
_entity_poly.pdbx_strand_id
1 'polypeptide(L)' 'MADYQAIIDAIDSAITSWTGSPKSITAEDGRSVTYRSLADLLNARKHYVKLAIAKRTGRGFTITNLKAGDGK' A
#
# COMPACT_ATOMS: atom_id res chain seq x y z
N MET A 1 10.54 5.30 -10.19
CA MET A 1 9.19 4.72 -10.01
C MET A 1 9.03 4.46 -8.53
N ALA A 2 7.91 4.83 -7.95
CA ALA A 2 7.76 4.60 -6.53
C ALA A 2 7.25 3.19 -6.25
N ASP A 3 8.13 2.40 -5.66
CA ASP A 3 7.93 0.98 -5.38
C ASP A 3 7.28 0.83 -4.01
N TYR A 4 5.94 0.87 -3.98
CA TYR A 4 5.17 0.51 -2.79
C TYR A 4 5.58 -0.85 -2.21
N GLN A 5 6.13 -1.73 -3.05
CA GLN A 5 6.66 -3.03 -2.64
C GLN A 5 7.81 -2.91 -1.63
N ALA A 6 8.72 -1.93 -1.79
CA ALA A 6 9.82 -1.70 -0.86
C ALA A 6 9.31 -1.21 0.51
N ILE A 7 8.25 -0.39 0.50
CA ILE A 7 7.60 0.10 1.73
C ILE A 7 6.88 -1.05 2.44
N ILE A 8 6.19 -1.91 1.67
CA ILE A 8 5.52 -3.11 2.21
C ILE A 8 6.54 -4.04 2.86
N ASP A 9 7.68 -4.28 2.21
CA ASP A 9 8.76 -5.12 2.75
C ASP A 9 9.35 -4.56 4.05
N ALA A 10 9.62 -3.24 4.08
CA ALA A 10 10.08 -2.56 5.29
C ALA A 10 9.07 -2.68 6.45
N ILE A 11 7.76 -2.60 6.16
CA ILE A 11 6.71 -2.79 7.16
C ILE A 11 6.65 -4.24 7.63
N ASP A 12 6.77 -5.22 6.74
CA ASP A 12 6.76 -6.65 7.08
C ASP A 12 7.97 -7.02 7.97
N SER A 13 9.14 -6.46 7.66
CA SER A 13 10.35 -6.57 8.49
C SER A 13 10.18 -5.90 9.86
N ALA A 14 9.53 -4.74 9.92
CA ALA A 14 9.23 -4.05 11.18
C ALA A 14 8.20 -4.80 12.05
N ILE A 15 7.24 -5.48 11.43
CA ILE A 15 6.25 -6.35 12.09
C ILE A 15 6.94 -7.59 12.67
N THR A 16 7.74 -8.28 11.87
CA THR A 16 8.46 -9.50 12.28
C THR A 16 9.51 -9.21 13.35
N SER A 17 10.14 -8.04 13.30
CA SER A 17 11.12 -7.56 14.29
C SER A 17 10.49 -6.66 15.38
N TRP A 18 9.16 -6.72 15.58
CA TRP A 18 8.49 -5.85 16.55
C TRP A 18 8.75 -6.30 17.99
N THR A 19 9.41 -5.44 18.77
CA THR A 19 9.74 -5.67 20.18
C THR A 19 8.99 -4.74 21.13
N GLY A 20 7.94 -4.07 20.67
CA GLY A 20 7.21 -3.06 21.46
C GLY A 20 7.78 -1.64 21.40
N SER A 21 8.81 -1.39 20.59
CA SER A 21 9.40 -0.06 20.40
C SER A 21 8.94 0.58 19.10
N PRO A 22 8.74 1.92 19.05
CA PRO A 22 8.38 2.63 17.84
C PRO A 22 9.38 2.39 16.70
N LYS A 23 8.87 2.23 15.47
CA LYS A 23 9.66 2.03 14.25
C LYS A 23 9.37 3.14 13.25
N SER A 24 10.41 3.75 12.69
CA SER A 24 10.28 4.74 11.62
C SER A 24 10.54 4.12 10.26
N ILE A 25 9.64 4.34 9.31
CA ILE A 25 9.74 3.83 7.94
C ILE A 25 9.60 5.00 6.98
N THR A 26 10.47 5.06 5.97
CA THR A 26 10.41 6.08 4.92
C THR A 26 9.31 5.73 3.92
N ALA A 27 8.33 6.63 3.80
CA ALA A 27 7.27 6.54 2.81
C ALA A 27 7.77 6.97 1.42
N GLU A 28 6.94 6.73 0.41
CA GLU A 28 7.20 7.04 -1.00
C GLU A 28 7.57 8.52 -1.24
N ASP A 29 6.97 9.43 -0.49
CA ASP A 29 7.21 10.88 -0.57
C ASP A 29 8.55 11.31 0.07
N GLY A 30 9.37 10.36 0.54
CA GLY A 30 10.60 10.62 1.30
C GLY A 30 10.36 11.00 2.77
N ARG A 31 9.10 11.07 3.21
CA ARG A 31 8.75 11.36 4.60
C ARG A 31 8.94 10.13 5.46
N SER A 32 9.56 10.30 6.63
CA SER A 32 9.62 9.24 7.64
C SER A 32 8.35 9.24 8.48
N VAL A 33 7.65 8.11 8.50
CA VAL A 33 6.45 7.88 9.31
C VAL A 33 6.84 6.98 10.49
N THR A 34 6.53 7.40 11.71
CA THR A 34 6.85 6.65 12.93
C THR A 34 5.61 5.90 13.42
N TYR A 35 5.70 4.57 13.38
CA TYR A 35 4.69 3.64 13.86
C TYR A 35 4.99 3.25 15.30
N ARG A 36 4.07 3.56 16.22
CA ARG A 36 4.26 3.34 17.67
C ARG A 36 3.69 2.02 18.18
N SER A 37 2.89 1.34 17.36
CA SER A 37 2.18 0.13 17.74
C SER A 37 2.18 -0.89 16.61
N LEU A 38 2.14 -2.17 16.96
CA LEU A 38 2.00 -3.25 15.98
C LEU A 38 0.72 -3.12 15.14
N ALA A 39 -0.38 -2.67 15.75
CA ALA A 39 -1.63 -2.40 15.05
C ALA A 39 -1.47 -1.32 13.95
N ASP A 40 -0.63 -0.31 14.20
CA ASP A 40 -0.36 0.78 13.28
C ASP A 40 0.43 0.27 12.05
N LEU A 41 1.43 -0.59 12.29
CA LEU A 41 2.17 -1.29 11.23
C LEU A 41 1.25 -2.20 10.39
N LEU A 42 0.38 -2.97 11.03
CA LEU A 42 -0.58 -3.84 10.32
C LEU A 42 -1.56 -3.04 9.46
N ASN A 43 -2.02 -1.89 9.97
CA ASN A 43 -2.92 -1.02 9.22
C ASN A 43 -2.20 -0.34 8.05
N ALA A 44 -0.96 0.10 8.26
CA ALA A 44 -0.10 0.64 7.21
C ALA A 44 0.15 -0.39 6.11
N ARG A 45 0.46 -1.65 6.46
CA ARG A 45 0.62 -2.74 5.49
C ARG A 45 -0.63 -2.89 4.61
N LYS A 46 -1.82 -2.94 5.21
CA LYS A 46 -3.09 -3.03 4.46
C LYS A 46 -3.28 -1.84 3.52
N HIS A 47 -2.94 -0.64 3.98
CA HIS A 47 -3.04 0.58 3.18
C HIS A 47 -2.12 0.52 1.95
N TYR A 48 -0.83 0.22 2.14
CA TYR A 48 0.13 0.16 1.03
C TYR A 48 -0.14 -1.01 0.07
N VAL A 49 -0.62 -2.16 0.56
CA VAL A 49 -1.07 -3.26 -0.31
C VAL A 49 -2.24 -2.82 -1.18
N LYS A 50 -3.23 -2.10 -0.63
CA LYS A 50 -4.34 -1.53 -1.42
C LYS A 50 -3.82 -0.56 -2.49
N LEU A 51 -2.88 0.31 -2.15
CA LEU A 51 -2.27 1.24 -3.12
C LEU A 51 -1.48 0.50 -4.22
N ALA A 52 -0.71 -0.52 -3.86
CA ALA A 52 0.03 -1.35 -4.81
C ALA A 52 -0.91 -2.07 -5.79
N ILE A 53 -2.02 -2.63 -5.28
CA ILE A 53 -3.07 -3.24 -6.10
C ILE A 53 -3.73 -2.18 -6.98
N ALA A 54 -4.18 -1.04 -6.42
CA ALA A 54 -4.82 0.02 -7.18
C ALA A 54 -3.94 0.56 -8.32
N LYS A 55 -2.62 0.67 -8.10
CA LYS A 55 -1.65 1.05 -9.14
C LYS A 55 -1.50 -0.02 -10.23
N ARG A 56 -1.57 -1.31 -9.87
CA ARG A 56 -1.61 -2.42 -10.85
C ARG A 56 -2.91 -2.40 -11.66
N THR A 57 -4.05 -2.24 -10.99
CA THR A 57 -5.37 -2.27 -11.64
C THR A 57 -5.62 -1.02 -12.50
N GLY A 58 -5.17 0.15 -12.06
CA GLY A 58 -5.30 1.41 -12.82
C GLY A 58 -4.50 1.46 -14.12
N ARG A 59 -3.55 0.52 -14.32
CA ARG A 59 -2.75 0.41 -15.55
C ARG A 59 -3.31 -0.62 -16.55
N GLY A 60 -4.37 -1.34 -16.18
CA GLY A 60 -5.00 -2.38 -17.03
C GLY A 60 -6.52 -2.33 -17.11
N PHE A 61 -7.20 -1.61 -16.21
CA PHE A 61 -8.63 -1.33 -16.31
C PHE A 61 -8.85 0.04 -16.97
N THR A 62 -8.54 0.14 -18.26
CA THR A 62 -9.40 0.96 -19.09
C THR A 62 -10.73 0.22 -19.07
N ILE A 63 -11.68 0.68 -18.25
CA ILE A 63 -13.10 0.39 -18.48
C ILE A 63 -13.34 0.99 -19.86
N THR A 64 -13.10 0.19 -20.90
CA THR A 64 -13.63 0.45 -22.23
C THR A 64 -15.11 0.59 -21.96
N ASN A 65 -15.62 1.82 -22.11
CA ASN A 65 -17.03 2.14 -22.01
C ASN A 65 -17.83 0.89 -22.35
N LEU A 66 -18.50 0.29 -21.37
CA LEU A 66 -19.65 -0.56 -21.64
C LEU A 66 -20.65 0.40 -22.29
N LYS A 67 -20.43 0.61 -23.59
CA LYS A 67 -21.29 1.40 -24.44
C LYS A 67 -22.58 0.60 -24.50
N ALA A 68 -23.59 1.20 -23.89
CA ALA A 68 -25.00 0.92 -24.02
C ALA A 68 -25.37 0.07 -25.26
N GLY A 69 -26.07 -1.03 -24.99
CA GLY A 69 -27.29 -1.40 -25.70
C GLY A 69 -28.23 -1.92 -24.61
N ASP A 70 -29.40 -1.38 -24.33
CA ASP A 70 -30.41 -0.81 -25.21
C ASP A 70 -30.52 -1.59 -26.53
N GLY A 71 -31.25 -2.70 -26.44
CA GLY A 71 -31.26 -3.73 -27.48
C GLY A 71 -32.47 -4.65 -27.38
N LYS A 72 -33.67 -4.04 -27.34
CA LYS A 72 -35.01 -4.59 -27.64
C LYS A 72 -35.67 -5.56 -26.66
#